data_AF-A0A9W8MAS1-F1
#
_entry.id   AF-A0A9W8MAS1-F1
#
_cell.length_a   1.000
_cell.length_b   1.000
_cell.length_c   1.000
_cell.angle_alpha   90.00
_cell.angle_beta   90.00
_cell.angle_gamma   90.00
#
_symmetry.space_group_name_H-M   'P 1'
#
loop_
_entity.id
_entity.type
_entity.pdbx_description
1 polymer ?
#
loop_
_entity_poly.entity_id
_entity_poly.type
_entity_poly.pdbx_seq_one_letter_code
_entity_poly.pdbx_strand_id
1 'polypeptide(L)'
;MCWFNKHDLPPNFDVEDPPANLIVSAPSAIAIDINLLLKVIAGRLGISSLCSLKIASKRVVLTNDMVALVKDLTKLDKIAIWHSHDALSKFLAILKKKKDHALAFPSLQSIELHDIDFDEELTGDSDPAVRALAAVLKSRKKVRPTIKRFAMTQCINFVEEDWEVLRAALPKQAEMYWDEYEYIVDPSEDEDEDEDEEEDDYGGFWGYY
;
A
#
# COMPACT_ATOMS: atom_id res chain seq x y z
N MET A 1 -7.68 12.03 6.24
CA MET A 1 -8.51 12.71 5.21
C MET A 1 -8.80 11.71 4.08
N CYS A 2 -10.08 11.46 3.78
CA CYS A 2 -10.49 10.73 2.57
C CYS A 2 -11.06 11.73 1.57
N TRP A 3 -10.45 11.85 0.39
CA TRP A 3 -10.89 12.80 -0.63
C TRP A 3 -11.18 12.03 -1.91
N PHE A 4 -12.34 12.29 -2.51
CA PHE A 4 -12.58 11.94 -3.91
C PHE A 4 -11.90 13.00 -4.77
N ASN A 5 -10.78 12.64 -5.42
CA ASN A 5 -10.02 13.62 -6.21
C ASN A 5 -10.44 13.57 -7.68
N LYS A 6 -10.74 14.76 -8.23
CA LYS A 6 -11.23 15.02 -9.60
C LYS A 6 -10.09 15.26 -10.60
N HIS A 7 -9.08 14.40 -10.64
CA HIS A 7 -8.14 14.45 -11.77
C HIS A 7 -8.45 13.31 -12.73
N ASP A 8 -8.82 13.76 -13.93
CA ASP A 8 -9.48 13.10 -15.05
C ASP A 8 -10.93 12.67 -14.79
N LEU A 9 -11.83 13.66 -14.88
CA LEU A 9 -13.24 13.41 -15.12
C LEU A 9 -13.38 12.60 -16.44
N PRO A 10 -14.15 11.50 -16.45
CA PRO A 10 -14.54 10.88 -17.70
C PRO A 10 -15.38 11.88 -18.51
N PRO A 11 -15.31 11.85 -19.85
CA PRO A 11 -15.91 12.86 -20.71
C PRO A 11 -17.44 12.97 -20.62
N ASN A 12 -18.14 12.02 -19.97
CA ASN A 12 -19.59 12.02 -19.84
C ASN A 12 -20.02 12.11 -18.39
N PHE A 13 -20.55 13.27 -18.01
CA PHE A 13 -21.33 13.48 -16.79
C PHE A 13 -22.76 12.91 -16.90
N ASP A 14 -23.16 12.41 -18.08
CA ASP A 14 -24.48 11.83 -18.35
C ASP A 14 -24.56 10.31 -18.07
N VAL A 15 -23.59 9.73 -17.36
CA VAL A 15 -23.64 8.33 -16.92
C VAL A 15 -24.35 8.28 -15.57
N GLU A 16 -25.39 7.43 -15.44
CA GLU A 16 -26.17 7.24 -14.20
C GLU A 16 -25.31 6.94 -12.95
N ASP A 17 -24.06 6.48 -13.13
CA ASP A 17 -23.05 6.27 -12.09
C ASP A 17 -21.65 6.63 -12.62
N PRO A 18 -21.11 7.84 -12.37
CA PRO A 18 -19.77 8.20 -12.83
C PRO A 18 -18.68 7.37 -12.11
N PRO A 19 -17.55 7.07 -12.78
CA PRO A 19 -16.39 6.44 -12.16
C PRO A 19 -15.93 7.17 -10.91
N ALA A 20 -15.84 6.44 -9.80
CA ALA A 20 -15.45 6.98 -8.52
C ALA A 20 -13.95 6.71 -8.24
N ASN A 21 -13.26 7.70 -7.67
CA ASN A 21 -11.84 7.62 -7.29
C ASN A 21 -11.68 8.00 -5.82
N LEU A 22 -11.04 7.16 -5.02
CA LEU A 22 -10.90 7.38 -3.58
C LEU A 22 -9.42 7.46 -3.20
N ILE A 23 -9.04 8.55 -2.52
CA ILE A 23 -7.73 8.70 -1.91
C ILE A 23 -7.89 8.67 -0.40
N VAL A 24 -7.09 7.84 0.27
CA VAL A 24 -7.03 7.68 1.72
C VAL A 24 -5.64 8.11 2.20
N SER A 25 -5.57 9.19 2.98
CA SER A 25 -4.30 9.68 3.54
C SER A 25 -4.47 10.19 4.97
N ALA A 26 -3.41 10.11 5.78
CA ALA A 26 -3.37 10.61 7.15
C ALA A 26 -2.02 11.32 7.40
N PRO A 27 -1.96 12.66 7.36
CA PRO A 27 -0.69 13.36 7.46
C PRO A 27 -0.11 13.43 8.89
N SER A 28 -0.92 13.37 9.96
CA SER A 28 -0.43 13.69 11.31
C SER A 28 -1.02 12.90 12.49
N ALA A 29 -2.03 12.04 12.30
CA ALA A 29 -2.63 11.24 13.38
C ALA A 29 -2.90 9.79 12.96
N ILE A 30 -2.91 8.86 13.93
CA ILE A 30 -3.25 7.44 13.72
C ILE A 30 -4.66 7.36 13.13
N ALA A 31 -4.79 6.67 12.00
CA ALA A 31 -5.95 6.69 11.12
C ALA A 31 -7.19 5.90 11.62
N ILE A 32 -7.41 5.76 12.92
CA ILE A 32 -8.59 5.03 13.47
C ILE A 32 -9.89 5.64 12.89
N ASP A 33 -9.95 6.97 12.83
CA ASP A 33 -11.12 7.70 12.31
C ASP A 33 -11.35 7.51 10.80
N ILE A 34 -10.31 7.13 10.04
CA ILE A 34 -10.42 6.91 8.61
C ILE A 34 -11.21 5.64 8.29
N ASN A 35 -11.06 4.59 9.11
CA ASN A 35 -11.86 3.37 8.97
C ASN A 35 -13.36 3.65 9.17
N LEU A 36 -13.70 4.46 10.18
CA LEU A 36 -15.08 4.86 10.45
C LEU A 36 -15.65 5.70 9.30
N LEU A 37 -14.87 6.66 8.80
CA LEU A 37 -15.27 7.49 7.67
C LEU A 37 -15.54 6.65 6.42
N LEU A 38 -14.70 5.65 6.12
CA LEU A 38 -14.90 4.76 4.98
C LEU A 38 -16.14 3.87 5.11
N LYS A 39 -16.44 3.37 6.32
CA LYS A 39 -17.70 2.66 6.58
C LYS A 39 -18.91 3.56 6.31
N VAL A 40 -18.85 4.82 6.76
CA VAL A 40 -19.93 5.79 6.53
C VAL A 40 -20.08 6.11 5.05
N ILE A 41 -18.98 6.32 4.32
CA ILE A 41 -18.98 6.56 2.88
C ILE A 41 -19.59 5.35 2.15
N ALA A 42 -19.11 4.14 2.45
CA ALA A 42 -19.62 2.91 1.84
C ALA A 42 -21.12 2.71 2.10
N GLY A 43 -21.59 2.98 3.31
CA GLY A 43 -22.99 2.83 3.69
C GLY A 43 -23.92 3.92 3.16
N ARG A 44 -23.44 5.16 2.96
CA ARG A 44 -24.29 6.29 2.53
C ARG A 44 -24.22 6.61 1.05
N LEU A 45 -23.04 6.48 0.45
CA LEU A 45 -22.79 6.89 -0.94
C LEU A 45 -22.67 5.69 -1.88
N GLY A 46 -22.44 4.49 -1.34
CA GLY A 46 -22.08 3.33 -2.14
C GLY A 46 -20.66 3.48 -2.70
N ILE A 47 -19.92 2.37 -2.72
CA ILE A 47 -18.56 2.33 -3.29
C ILE A 47 -18.46 1.33 -4.45
N SER A 48 -19.58 0.77 -4.89
CA SER A 48 -19.64 -0.22 -5.97
C SER A 48 -19.15 0.33 -7.32
N SER A 49 -19.22 1.65 -7.53
CA SER A 49 -18.72 2.38 -8.70
C SER A 49 -17.24 2.77 -8.61
N LEU A 50 -16.55 2.43 -7.51
CA LEU A 50 -15.15 2.79 -7.32
C LEU A 50 -14.26 2.08 -8.34
N CYS A 51 -13.54 2.87 -9.14
CA CYS A 51 -12.59 2.42 -10.16
C CYS A 51 -11.13 2.55 -9.68
N SER A 52 -10.82 3.57 -8.88
CA SER A 52 -9.47 3.80 -8.36
C SER A 52 -9.42 3.94 -6.85
N LEU A 53 -8.44 3.28 -6.22
CA LEU A 53 -8.15 3.39 -4.79
C LEU A 53 -6.66 3.74 -4.61
N LYS A 54 -6.40 4.85 -3.92
CA LYS A 54 -5.06 5.25 -3.50
C LYS A 54 -4.97 5.28 -1.98
N ILE A 55 -3.97 4.60 -1.43
CA ILE A 55 -3.60 4.66 -0.02
C ILE A 55 -2.26 5.38 0.04
N ALA A 56 -2.21 6.53 0.70
CA ALA A 56 -1.03 7.39 0.68
C ALA A 56 -0.74 7.96 2.07
N SER A 57 -0.11 7.14 2.91
CA SER A 57 0.48 7.51 4.21
C SER A 57 0.98 6.27 4.94
N LYS A 58 2.15 6.38 5.59
CA LYS A 58 2.68 5.40 6.58
C LYS A 58 1.71 5.10 7.71
N ARG A 59 0.82 6.05 8.03
CA ARG A 59 -0.10 5.99 9.18
C ARG A 59 -1.47 5.40 8.83
N VAL A 60 -1.73 5.06 7.56
CA VAL A 60 -2.98 4.42 7.13
C VAL A 60 -2.77 2.91 7.07
N VAL A 61 -3.32 2.23 8.08
CA VAL A 61 -3.36 0.76 8.14
C VAL A 61 -4.58 0.24 7.38
N LEU A 62 -4.36 -0.74 6.49
CA LEU A 62 -5.44 -1.39 5.77
C LEU A 62 -6.10 -2.45 6.66
N THR A 63 -7.01 -2.01 7.53
CA THR A 63 -7.66 -2.90 8.50
C THR A 63 -8.53 -3.97 7.82
N ASN A 64 -8.81 -5.07 8.54
CA ASN A 64 -9.72 -6.12 8.06
C ASN A 64 -11.10 -5.59 7.65
N ASP A 65 -11.57 -4.52 8.30
CA ASP A 65 -12.83 -3.87 7.97
C ASP A 65 -12.74 -3.15 6.62
N MET A 66 -11.68 -2.37 6.38
CA MET A 66 -11.46 -1.76 5.06
C MET A 66 -11.35 -2.83 3.97
N VAL A 67 -10.58 -3.89 4.24
CA VAL A 67 -10.44 -5.04 3.34
C VAL A 67 -11.80 -5.62 2.96
N ALA A 68 -12.66 -5.85 3.95
CA ALA A 68 -13.99 -6.40 3.73
C ALA A 68 -14.87 -5.49 2.86
N LEU A 69 -14.68 -4.16 2.97
CA LEU A 69 -15.41 -3.19 2.15
C LEU A 69 -14.92 -3.16 0.70
N VAL A 70 -13.62 -3.33 0.45
CA VAL A 70 -13.04 -3.08 -0.89
C VAL A 70 -12.76 -4.33 -1.71
N LYS A 71 -12.51 -5.50 -1.10
CA LYS A 71 -12.02 -6.70 -1.82
C LYS A 71 -12.92 -7.18 -2.96
N ASP A 72 -14.23 -6.94 -2.83
CA ASP A 72 -15.26 -7.40 -3.76
C ASP A 72 -15.67 -6.32 -4.79
N LEU A 73 -14.94 -5.19 -4.83
CA LEU A 73 -15.21 -4.11 -5.79
C LEU A 73 -14.87 -4.56 -7.22
N THR A 74 -15.91 -4.89 -7.97
CA THR A 74 -15.78 -5.47 -9.31
C THR A 74 -15.38 -4.46 -10.38
N LYS A 75 -15.58 -3.17 -10.13
CA LYS A 75 -15.20 -2.07 -11.05
C LYS A 75 -13.81 -1.49 -10.76
N LEU A 76 -13.20 -1.85 -9.62
CA LEU A 76 -11.89 -1.33 -9.23
C LEU A 76 -10.83 -1.84 -10.20
N ASP A 77 -10.26 -0.94 -11.00
CA ASP A 77 -9.27 -1.22 -12.03
C ASP A 77 -7.88 -0.65 -11.72
N LYS A 78 -7.77 0.30 -10.79
CA LYS A 78 -6.50 0.90 -10.36
C LYS A 78 -6.34 0.89 -8.85
N ILE A 79 -5.16 0.46 -8.40
CA ILE A 79 -4.73 0.58 -7.00
C ILE A 79 -3.37 1.26 -6.95
N ALA A 80 -3.21 2.21 -6.03
CA ALA A 80 -1.94 2.84 -5.71
C ALA A 80 -1.66 2.74 -4.20
N ILE A 81 -0.48 2.29 -3.82
CA ILE A 81 -0.05 2.17 -2.41
C ILE A 81 1.24 2.96 -2.26
N TRP A 82 1.20 4.00 -1.43
CA TRP A 82 2.30 4.92 -1.24
C TRP A 82 2.70 4.96 0.23
N HIS A 83 4.00 4.94 0.50
CA HIS A 83 4.56 5.11 1.83
C HIS A 83 4.07 4.05 2.84
N SER A 84 3.64 2.84 2.47
CA SER A 84 3.09 1.91 3.47
C SER A 84 3.33 0.46 3.11
N HIS A 85 4.32 -0.14 3.76
CA HIS A 85 4.61 -1.57 3.66
C HIS A 85 3.49 -2.42 4.26
N ASP A 86 2.92 -2.04 5.42
CA ASP A 86 1.75 -2.75 5.97
C ASP A 86 0.57 -2.79 4.97
N ALA A 87 0.22 -1.66 4.33
CA ALA A 87 -0.86 -1.63 3.34
C ALA A 87 -0.55 -2.54 2.14
N LEU A 88 0.71 -2.58 1.68
CA LEU A 88 1.16 -3.53 0.66
C LEU A 88 0.97 -4.98 1.14
N SER A 89 1.47 -5.32 2.32
CA SER A 89 1.37 -6.67 2.89
C SER A 89 -0.08 -7.15 3.03
N LYS A 90 -0.99 -6.30 3.50
CA LYS A 90 -2.43 -6.60 3.53
C LYS A 90 -3.01 -6.76 2.14
N PHE A 91 -2.66 -5.87 1.22
CA PHE A 91 -3.11 -5.95 -0.17
C PHE A 91 -2.69 -7.26 -0.86
N LEU A 92 -1.45 -7.69 -0.65
CA LEU A 92 -0.94 -8.97 -1.14
C LEU A 92 -1.72 -10.16 -0.56
N ALA A 93 -2.04 -10.12 0.74
CA ALA A 93 -2.85 -11.15 1.38
C ALA A 93 -4.26 -11.26 0.76
N ILE A 94 -4.86 -10.16 0.34
CA ILE A 94 -6.16 -10.12 -0.35
C ILE A 94 -6.06 -10.72 -1.76
N LEU A 95 -5.03 -10.32 -2.50
CA LEU A 95 -4.82 -10.80 -3.87
C LEU A 95 -4.44 -12.29 -3.93
N LYS A 96 -3.92 -12.84 -2.84
CA LYS A 96 -3.60 -14.27 -2.71
C LYS A 96 -4.89 -15.10 -2.78
N LYS A 97 -5.22 -15.55 -3.98
CA LYS A 97 -6.38 -16.41 -4.22
C LYS A 97 -6.27 -17.70 -3.41
N LYS A 98 -7.24 -17.93 -2.53
CA LYS A 98 -7.47 -19.25 -1.90
C LYS A 98 -8.23 -20.15 -2.87
N LYS A 99 -7.98 -21.46 -2.79
CA LYS A 99 -8.68 -22.46 -3.61
C LYS A 99 -10.20 -22.27 -3.44
N ASP A 100 -10.94 -22.25 -4.55
CA ASP A 100 -12.41 -22.12 -4.59
C ASP A 100 -13.01 -20.76 -4.16
N HIS A 101 -12.18 -19.74 -3.88
CA HIS A 101 -12.65 -18.38 -3.64
C HIS A 101 -12.69 -17.53 -4.93
N ALA A 102 -13.63 -16.58 -4.97
CA ALA A 102 -13.69 -15.54 -6.00
C ALA A 102 -12.40 -14.71 -6.02
N LEU A 103 -12.04 -14.20 -7.20
CA LEU A 103 -10.86 -13.34 -7.35
C LEU A 103 -11.17 -11.96 -6.78
N ALA A 104 -10.36 -11.50 -5.82
CA ALA A 104 -10.44 -10.13 -5.35
C ALA A 104 -10.05 -9.14 -6.47
N PHE A 105 -10.78 -8.02 -6.53
CA PHE A 105 -10.60 -6.97 -7.54
C PHE A 105 -10.56 -7.51 -8.98
N PRO A 106 -11.62 -8.17 -9.49
CA PRO A 106 -11.56 -8.91 -10.74
C PRO A 106 -11.24 -8.07 -11.99
N SER A 107 -11.44 -6.74 -11.92
CA SER A 107 -11.15 -5.79 -13.00
C SER A 107 -9.83 -5.04 -12.85
N LEU A 108 -9.03 -5.35 -11.81
CA LEU A 108 -7.75 -4.71 -11.54
C LEU A 108 -6.81 -4.83 -12.75
N GLN A 109 -6.38 -3.69 -13.26
CA GLN A 109 -5.55 -3.52 -14.45
C GLN A 109 -4.26 -2.74 -14.16
N SER A 110 -4.27 -1.86 -13.17
CA SER A 110 -3.12 -1.01 -12.83
C SER A 110 -2.76 -1.11 -11.35
N ILE A 111 -1.48 -1.30 -11.07
CA ILE A 111 -0.90 -1.28 -9.73
C ILE A 111 0.26 -0.29 -9.72
N GLU A 112 0.25 0.63 -8.76
CA GLU A 112 1.31 1.63 -8.58
C GLU A 112 1.84 1.57 -7.15
N LEU A 113 3.15 1.41 -6.99
CA LEU A 113 3.85 1.44 -5.72
C LEU A 113 4.78 2.65 -5.70
N HIS A 114 4.79 3.38 -4.59
CA HIS A 114 5.62 4.57 -4.44
C HIS A 114 6.17 4.67 -3.03
N ASP A 115 7.47 4.91 -2.91
CA ASP A 115 8.13 5.11 -1.61
C ASP A 115 7.78 3.99 -0.61
N ILE A 116 7.85 2.75 -1.07
CA ILE A 116 7.65 1.57 -0.24
C ILE A 116 9.02 1.06 0.19
N ASP A 117 9.18 0.89 1.50
CA ASP A 117 10.30 0.17 2.07
C ASP A 117 10.00 -1.33 2.04
N PHE A 118 10.80 -2.11 1.29
CA PHE A 118 10.64 -3.55 1.20
C PHE A 118 11.28 -4.32 2.37
N ASP A 119 12.06 -3.65 3.22
CA ASP A 119 12.66 -4.17 4.44
C ASP A 119 12.36 -3.23 5.63
N GLU A 120 11.10 -2.82 5.78
CA GLU A 120 10.65 -1.93 6.87
C GLU A 120 10.95 -2.51 8.27
N GLU A 121 11.04 -3.83 8.40
CA GLU A 121 11.42 -4.50 9.65
C GLU A 121 12.95 -4.55 9.88
N LEU A 122 13.75 -3.94 9.00
CA LEU A 122 15.23 -3.91 9.01
C LEU A 122 15.84 -5.28 9.24
N THR A 123 15.25 -6.30 8.63
CA THR A 123 15.69 -7.69 8.75
C THR A 123 16.92 -7.98 7.88
N GLY A 124 17.30 -7.03 7.03
CA GLY A 124 18.32 -7.19 6.00
C GLY A 124 17.85 -8.05 4.84
N ASP A 125 16.54 -8.33 4.73
CA ASP A 125 15.97 -9.27 3.79
C ASP A 125 14.70 -8.70 3.15
N SER A 126 14.85 -7.88 2.10
CA SER A 126 13.74 -7.37 1.27
C SER A 126 13.13 -8.43 0.34
N ASP A 127 13.88 -9.51 0.09
CA ASP A 127 13.54 -10.62 -0.79
C ASP A 127 12.20 -11.32 -0.46
N PRO A 128 11.77 -11.51 0.80
CA PRO A 128 10.47 -12.10 1.12
C PRO A 128 9.29 -11.27 0.63
N ALA A 129 9.34 -9.94 0.76
CA ALA A 129 8.26 -9.04 0.35
C ALA A 129 8.15 -8.98 -1.18
N VAL A 130 9.29 -8.87 -1.87
CA VAL A 130 9.37 -8.92 -3.35
C VAL A 130 8.87 -10.26 -3.87
N ARG A 131 9.33 -11.38 -3.29
CA ARG A 131 8.87 -12.74 -3.66
C ARG A 131 7.38 -12.93 -3.43
N ALA A 132 6.83 -12.40 -2.34
CA ALA A 132 5.40 -12.45 -2.07
C ALA A 132 4.60 -11.71 -3.16
N LEU A 133 5.03 -10.49 -3.52
CA LEU A 133 4.43 -9.71 -4.60
C LEU A 133 4.52 -10.46 -5.94
N ALA A 134 5.71 -10.96 -6.30
CA ALA A 134 5.93 -11.73 -7.51
C ALA A 134 5.04 -12.99 -7.57
N ALA A 135 4.92 -13.73 -6.46
CA ALA A 135 4.10 -14.93 -6.38
C ALA A 135 2.61 -14.61 -6.62
N VAL A 136 2.12 -13.52 -6.03
CA VAL A 136 0.74 -13.05 -6.20
C VAL A 136 0.48 -12.63 -7.65
N LEU A 137 1.37 -11.83 -8.24
CA LEU A 137 1.25 -11.39 -9.64
C LEU A 137 1.28 -12.58 -10.61
N LYS A 138 2.20 -13.53 -10.39
CA LYS A 138 2.31 -14.76 -11.18
C LYS A 138 1.07 -15.65 -11.06
N SER A 139 0.53 -15.80 -9.86
CA SER A 139 -0.72 -16.53 -9.62
C SER A 139 -1.88 -15.88 -10.36
N ARG A 140 -2.00 -14.55 -10.25
CA ARG A 140 -3.03 -13.78 -10.93
C ARG A 140 -2.92 -13.90 -12.45
N LYS A 141 -1.72 -13.77 -13.02
CA LYS A 141 -1.44 -13.98 -14.46
C LYS A 141 -1.92 -15.35 -14.96
N LYS A 142 -1.74 -16.42 -14.17
CA LYS A 142 -2.20 -17.78 -14.52
C LYS A 142 -3.73 -17.90 -14.53
N VAL A 143 -4.41 -17.21 -13.61
CA VAL A 143 -5.88 -17.27 -13.49
C VAL A 143 -6.54 -16.33 -14.50
N ARG A 144 -6.09 -15.08 -14.56
CA ARG A 144 -6.60 -14.03 -15.45
C ARG A 144 -5.55 -12.93 -15.64
N PRO A 145 -4.94 -12.78 -16.83
CA PRO A 145 -3.91 -11.78 -17.08
C PRO A 145 -4.54 -10.39 -17.29
N THR A 146 -5.08 -9.79 -16.22
CA THR A 146 -5.75 -8.48 -16.29
C THR A 146 -4.81 -7.30 -16.14
N ILE A 147 -3.66 -7.48 -15.49
CA ILE A 147 -2.72 -6.39 -15.24
C ILE A 147 -2.12 -5.92 -16.57
N LYS A 148 -2.37 -4.65 -16.90
CA LYS A 148 -1.88 -3.95 -18.07
C LYS A 148 -0.79 -2.95 -17.73
N ARG A 149 -0.76 -2.43 -16.49
CA ARG A 149 0.23 -1.46 -16.04
C ARG A 149 0.73 -1.80 -14.64
N PHE A 150 2.04 -1.72 -14.45
CA PHE A 150 2.70 -1.88 -13.16
C PHE A 150 3.80 -0.81 -13.06
N ALA A 151 3.74 0.02 -12.02
CA ALA A 151 4.74 1.06 -11.81
C ALA A 151 5.28 1.02 -10.38
N MET A 152 6.60 1.19 -10.26
CA MET A 152 7.31 1.35 -8.99
C MET A 152 8.16 2.61 -9.07
N THR A 153 8.13 3.40 -8.00
CA THR A 153 8.91 4.64 -7.91
C THR A 153 9.43 4.85 -6.50
N GLN A 154 10.67 5.29 -6.36
CA GLN A 154 11.31 5.68 -5.10
C GLN A 154 11.23 4.60 -4.02
N CYS A 155 11.14 3.32 -4.39
CA CYS A 155 11.07 2.24 -3.41
C CYS A 155 12.44 2.03 -2.76
N ILE A 156 12.43 1.69 -1.48
CA ILE A 156 13.60 1.54 -0.61
C ILE A 156 13.85 0.05 -0.41
N ASN A 157 15.11 -0.34 -0.21
CA ASN A 157 15.54 -1.72 -0.05
C ASN A 157 15.11 -2.60 -1.24
N PHE A 158 15.19 -2.04 -2.45
CA PHE A 158 14.78 -2.66 -3.70
C PHE A 158 15.86 -2.44 -4.77
N VAL A 159 16.29 -3.52 -5.43
CA VAL A 159 17.40 -3.51 -6.40
C VAL A 159 16.98 -4.03 -7.78
N GLU A 160 17.86 -3.89 -8.78
CA GLU A 160 17.63 -4.38 -10.14
C GLU A 160 17.24 -5.87 -10.19
N GLU A 161 17.86 -6.74 -9.39
CA GLU A 161 17.52 -8.17 -9.36
C GLU A 161 16.05 -8.42 -8.95
N ASP A 162 15.54 -7.63 -8.00
CA ASP A 162 14.15 -7.71 -7.57
C ASP A 162 13.18 -7.29 -8.69
N TRP A 163 13.57 -6.26 -9.44
CA TRP A 163 12.82 -5.82 -10.60
C TRP A 163 12.69 -6.93 -11.64
N GLU A 164 13.77 -7.67 -11.93
CA GLU A 164 13.74 -8.81 -12.85
C GLU A 164 12.75 -9.89 -12.42
N VAL A 165 12.70 -10.18 -11.12
CA VAL A 165 11.75 -11.14 -10.55
C VAL A 165 10.30 -10.68 -10.79
N LEU A 166 10.02 -9.39 -10.62
CA LEU A 166 8.69 -8.81 -10.89
C LEU A 166 8.36 -8.80 -12.39
N ARG A 167 9.31 -8.47 -13.27
CA ARG A 167 9.13 -8.53 -14.74
C ARG A 167 8.70 -9.92 -15.19
N ALA A 168 9.34 -10.96 -14.66
CA ALA A 168 9.00 -12.35 -14.99
C ALA A 168 7.58 -12.75 -14.50
N ALA A 169 7.12 -12.16 -13.39
CA ALA A 169 5.81 -12.45 -12.81
C ALA A 169 4.63 -11.84 -13.58
N LEU A 170 4.84 -10.74 -14.31
CA LEU A 170 3.80 -9.99 -15.01
C LEU A 170 3.54 -10.46 -16.45
N PRO A 171 2.38 -10.14 -17.06
CA PRO A 171 2.12 -10.41 -18.48
C PRO A 171 3.12 -9.69 -19.38
N LYS A 172 3.58 -10.33 -20.47
CA LYS A 172 4.57 -9.74 -21.41
C LYS A 172 4.15 -8.41 -22.04
N GLN A 173 2.84 -8.20 -22.11
CA GLN A 173 2.21 -7.01 -22.71
C GLN A 173 1.87 -5.93 -21.67
N ALA A 174 2.20 -6.16 -20.39
CA ALA A 174 2.01 -5.13 -19.38
C ALA A 174 3.06 -4.03 -19.57
N GLU A 175 2.60 -2.79 -19.56
CA GLU A 175 3.45 -1.61 -19.43
C GLU A 175 4.08 -1.64 -18.03
N MET A 176 5.40 -1.56 -17.98
CA MET A 176 6.16 -1.63 -16.74
C MET A 176 7.05 -0.39 -16.61
N TYR A 177 7.08 0.19 -15.42
CA TYR A 177 7.94 1.32 -15.11
C TYR A 177 8.59 1.15 -13.75
N TRP A 178 9.90 1.35 -13.70
CA TRP A 178 10.72 1.50 -12.51
C TRP A 178 11.61 2.71 -12.73
N ASP A 179 11.79 3.54 -11.72
CA ASP A 179 12.59 4.77 -11.81
C ASP A 179 14.08 4.56 -11.55
N GLU A 180 14.52 3.30 -11.42
CA GLU A 180 15.93 2.91 -11.22
C GLU A 180 16.55 3.56 -9.97
N TYR A 181 15.71 3.97 -9.02
CA TYR A 181 16.14 4.49 -7.75
C TYR A 181 16.43 3.33 -6.80
N GLU A 182 17.71 3.18 -6.43
CA GLU A 182 18.19 2.22 -5.44
C GLU A 182 18.65 3.00 -4.20
N TYR A 183 17.90 2.86 -3.11
CA TYR A 183 18.30 3.33 -1.80
C TYR A 183 18.17 2.15 -0.84
N ILE A 184 19.30 1.75 -0.25
CA ILE A 184 19.38 0.66 0.71
C ILE A 184 19.68 1.29 2.06
N VAL A 185 18.83 1.01 3.05
CA VAL A 185 19.06 1.43 4.43
C VAL A 185 19.98 0.40 5.06
N ASP A 186 21.15 0.83 5.52
CA ASP A 186 22.04 -0.05 6.28
C ASP A 186 21.49 -0.16 7.71
N PRO A 187 21.17 -1.38 8.21
CA PRO A 187 20.67 -1.57 9.58
C PRO A 187 21.63 -1.07 10.65
N SER A 188 22.91 -0.84 10.32
CA SER A 188 23.93 -0.32 11.23
C SER A 188 24.01 1.20 11.33
N GLU A 189 23.26 1.95 10.50
CA GLU A 189 23.22 3.42 10.54
C GLU A 189 22.11 3.98 11.46
N ASP A 190 21.24 3.13 12.03
CA ASP A 190 20.16 3.49 12.96
C ASP A 190 20.53 3.28 14.45
N GLU A 191 21.83 3.22 14.79
CA GLU A 191 22.33 3.15 16.17
C GLU A 191 22.66 4.52 16.81
N ASP A 192 22.25 5.64 16.22
CA ASP A 192 22.53 6.97 16.76
C ASP A 192 21.26 7.84 16.88
N GLU A 193 20.47 7.64 17.94
CA GLU A 193 19.72 8.68 18.68
C GLU A 193 18.78 8.02 19.69
N ASP A 194 19.31 7.60 20.84
CA ASP A 194 18.59 7.55 22.13
C ASP A 194 19.60 7.20 23.25
N GLU A 195 20.59 8.09 23.50
CA GLU A 195 21.29 8.14 24.80
C GLU A 195 20.71 9.27 25.65
N ASP A 196 19.75 8.86 26.49
CA ASP A 196 19.54 9.25 27.89
C ASP A 196 18.99 10.65 28.24
N GLU A 197 17.65 10.70 28.35
CA GLU A 197 17.00 11.44 29.43
C GLU A 197 17.26 10.76 30.80
N GLU A 198 17.51 11.58 31.83
CA GLU A 198 17.42 11.30 33.29
C GLU A 198 18.64 10.67 34.02
N GLU A 199 19.60 11.52 34.43
CA GLU A 199 20.30 11.32 35.72
C GLU A 199 19.48 11.97 36.85
N ASP A 200 18.61 11.18 37.47
CA ASP A 200 18.06 11.49 38.80
C ASP A 200 18.80 10.70 39.90
N ASP A 201 19.16 11.46 40.94
CA ASP A 201 19.24 11.06 42.35
C ASP A 201 20.30 10.02 42.79
N TYR A 202 21.42 10.52 43.34
CA TYR A 202 21.95 10.00 44.61
C TYR A 202 22.75 11.07 45.39
N GLY A 203 22.14 11.57 46.47
CA GLY A 203 22.83 11.67 47.78
C GLY A 203 23.68 12.90 48.08
N GLY A 204 23.04 13.98 48.54
CA GLY A 204 23.71 15.16 49.09
C GLY A 204 22.99 15.75 50.30
N PHE A 205 22.88 14.97 51.38
CA PHE A 205 22.40 15.38 52.70
C PHE A 205 23.19 16.58 53.24
N TRP A 206 22.61 17.80 53.26
CA TRP A 206 22.89 18.84 54.25
C TRP A 206 21.71 19.80 54.39
N GLY A 207 20.91 19.56 55.41
CA GLY A 207 20.01 20.55 55.97
C GLY A 207 19.50 20.02 57.30
N TYR A 208 19.95 20.60 58.41
CA TYR A 208 19.11 21.05 59.53
C TYR A 208 19.97 21.67 60.66
N TYR A 209 19.52 22.87 61.05
CA TYR A 209 19.82 23.69 62.24
C TYR A 209 21.10 24.54 62.28
#